data_AF-A0A961DH28-F1
#
_entry.id   AF-A0A961DH28-F1
#
_cell.length_a   1.000
_cell.length_b   1.000
_cell.length_c   1.000
_cell.angle_alpha   90.00
_cell.angle_beta   90.00
_cell.angle_gamma   90.00
#
_symmetry.space_group_name_H-M   'P 1'
#
loop_
_entity.id
_entity.type
_entity.pdbx_description
1 polymer ?
#
loop_
_entity_poly.entity_id
_entity_poly.type
_entity_poly.pdbx_seq_one_letter_code
_entity_poly.pdbx_strand_id
1 'polypeptide(L)'
;TLPLILTLNASEAILTLAGLGFLGFGIEPTAAAEWGFDLNKSISDVAAGIWWTSIFPGTAIVLVVLGITLVGESLNDLADPRLRTRHRALTSGAGQTDVDELEENL
;
A
#
# COMPACT_ATOMS: atom_id res chain seq x y z
N THR A 1 6.18 -4.48 -11.36
CA THR A 1 5.30 -3.38 -11.82
C THR A 1 3.82 -3.71 -11.69
N LEU A 2 3.37 -4.93 -12.00
CA LEU A 2 1.97 -5.34 -11.80
C LEU A 2 1.44 -5.18 -10.35
N PRO A 3 2.20 -5.52 -9.29
CA PRO A 3 1.70 -5.40 -7.91
C PRO A 3 1.49 -3.95 -7.47
N LEU A 4 2.40 -3.06 -7.87
CA LEU A 4 2.36 -1.63 -7.55
C LEU A 4 1.12 -0.94 -8.16
N ILE A 5 0.82 -1.25 -9.42
CA ILE A 5 -0.35 -0.68 -10.11
C ILE A 5 -1.63 -1.18 -9.42
N LEU A 6 -1.70 -2.45 -9.02
CA LEU A 6 -2.87 -3.01 -8.33
C LEU A 6 -3.12 -2.32 -6.98
N THR A 7 -2.09 -2.11 -6.16
CA THR A 7 -2.25 -1.47 -4.85
C THR A 7 -2.62 0.01 -4.96
N LEU A 8 -2.07 0.75 -5.93
CA LEU A 8 -2.41 2.15 -6.14
C LEU A 8 -3.87 2.31 -6.58
N ASN A 9 -4.33 1.49 -7.53
CA ASN A 9 -5.73 1.48 -7.96
C ASN A 9 -6.69 1.10 -6.83
N ALA A 10 -6.32 0.13 -5.98
CA ALA A 10 -7.14 -0.26 -4.84
C ALA A 10 -7.26 0.87 -3.79
N SER A 11 -6.15 1.55 -3.48
CA SER A 11 -6.15 2.70 -2.58
C SER A 11 -6.99 3.86 -3.14
N GLU A 12 -6.88 4.13 -4.44
CA GLU A 12 -7.65 5.17 -5.13
C GLU A 12 -9.16 4.85 -5.14
N ALA A 13 -9.53 3.58 -5.36
CA ALA A 13 -10.91 3.14 -5.29
C ALA A 13 -11.51 3.34 -3.89
N ILE A 14 -10.74 3.08 -2.83
CA ILE A 14 -11.18 3.26 -1.44
C ILE A 14 -11.31 4.75 -1.09
N LEU A 15 -10.37 5.58 -1.54
CA LEU A 15 -10.47 7.04 -1.39
C LEU A 15 -11.73 7.58 -2.08
N THR A 16 -12.03 7.06 -3.27
CA THR A 16 -13.20 7.44 -4.05
C THR A 16 -14.48 7.02 -3.33
N LEU A 17 -14.54 5.79 -2.81
CA LEU A 17 -15.67 5.30 -2.02
C LEU A 17 -15.89 6.15 -0.76
N ALA A 18 -14.83 6.45 -0.01
CA ALA A 18 -14.90 7.29 1.20
C ALA A 18 -15.34 8.72 0.86
N GLY A 19 -14.86 9.28 -0.26
CA GLY A 19 -15.29 10.59 -0.77
C GLY A 19 -16.77 10.61 -1.17
N LEU A 20 -17.25 9.56 -1.85
CA LEU A 20 -18.67 9.40 -2.19
C LEU A 20 -19.54 9.27 -0.94
N GLY A 21 -19.11 8.49 0.05
CA GLY A 21 -19.75 8.38 1.35
C GLY A 21 -19.84 9.71 2.09
N PHE A 22 -18.75 10.49 2.08
CA PHE A 22 -18.72 11.85 2.62
C PHE A 22 -19.63 12.83 1.89
N LEU A 23 -19.80 12.69 0.57
CA LEU A 23 -20.74 13.51 -0.20
C LEU A 23 -22.20 13.04 -0.07
N GLY A 24 -22.46 11.93 0.64
CA GLY A 24 -23.79 11.37 0.86
C GLY A 24 -24.28 10.41 -0.24
N PHE A 25 -23.39 9.98 -1.14
CA PHE A 25 -23.65 8.99 -2.19
C PHE A 25 -23.18 7.57 -1.81
N GLY A 26 -22.91 7.33 -0.52
CA GLY A 26 -22.49 6.03 0.01
C GLY A 26 -23.63 5.01 0.12
N ILE A 27 -23.31 3.82 0.61
CA ILE A 27 -24.29 2.75 0.87
C ILE A 27 -25.23 3.12 2.02
N GLU A 28 -26.47 2.62 1.97
CA GLU A 28 -27.55 3.09 2.85
C GLU A 28 -27.22 2.90 4.35
N PRO A 29 -27.49 3.90 5.23
CA PRO A 29 -26.95 3.97 6.60
C PRO A 29 -27.43 2.90 7.58
N THR A 30 -28.21 1.92 7.13
CA THR A 30 -28.91 0.95 7.99
C THR A 30 -28.14 -0.35 8.21
N ALA A 31 -27.01 -0.57 7.52
CA ALA A 31 -26.28 -1.85 7.61
C ALA A 31 -24.74 -1.78 7.62
N ALA A 32 -24.12 -0.64 7.28
CA ALA A 32 -22.65 -0.58 7.12
C ALA A 32 -22.01 0.58 7.86
N ALA A 33 -20.81 0.34 8.39
CA ALA A 33 -19.94 1.34 8.99
C ALA A 33 -19.39 2.28 7.90
N GLU A 34 -20.22 3.24 7.48
CA GLU A 34 -19.88 4.27 6.48
C GLU A 34 -19.21 5.46 7.18
N TRP A 35 -17.88 5.37 7.37
CA TRP A 35 -17.11 6.41 8.04
C TRP A 35 -17.05 7.72 7.26
N GLY A 36 -17.30 7.72 5.93
CA GLY A 36 -17.41 8.93 5.13
C GLY A 36 -18.63 9.77 5.54
N PHE A 37 -19.78 9.12 5.73
CA PHE A 37 -21.00 9.77 6.21
C PHE A 37 -20.86 10.28 7.65
N ASP A 38 -20.20 9.52 8.53
CA ASP A 38 -19.90 9.96 9.89
C ASP A 38 -19.01 11.21 9.89
N LEU A 39 -18.06 11.30 8.96
CA LEU A 39 -17.24 12.49 8.77
C LEU A 39 -18.08 13.68 8.26
N ASN A 40 -19.03 13.46 7.35
CA ASN A 40 -19.96 14.51 6.89
C ASN A 40 -20.81 15.07 8.04
N LYS A 41 -21.39 14.18 8.85
CA LYS A 41 -22.15 14.53 10.04
C LYS A 41 -21.31 15.33 11.05
N SER A 42 -20.02 15.00 11.17
CA SER A 42 -19.12 15.72 12.09
C SER A 42 -18.87 17.18 11.71
N ILE A 43 -19.15 17.61 10.46
CA ILE A 43 -18.97 19.01 10.04
C ILE A 43 -19.88 19.94 10.86
N SER A 44 -21.12 19.56 11.13
CA SER A 44 -22.02 20.38 11.96
C SER A 44 -21.54 20.46 13.40
N ASP A 45 -20.97 19.37 13.92
CA ASP A 45 -20.43 19.32 15.28
C ASP A 45 -19.18 20.18 15.40
N VAL A 46 -18.28 20.13 14.42
CA VAL A 46 -17.09 20.99 14.32
C VAL A 46 -17.49 22.46 14.26
N ALA A 47 -18.51 22.81 13.47
CA ALA A 47 -19.05 24.17 13.40
C ALA A 47 -19.68 24.64 14.73
N ALA A 48 -20.19 23.70 15.52
CA ALA A 48 -20.69 23.94 16.88
C ALA A 48 -19.58 23.96 17.96
N GLY A 49 -18.31 23.78 17.58
CA GLY A 49 -17.14 23.78 18.48
C GLY A 49 -16.71 22.40 18.98
N ILE A 50 -17.41 21.34 18.60
CA ILE A 50 -17.13 19.93 18.96
C ILE A 50 -16.29 19.31 17.84
N TRP A 51 -15.02 19.71 17.74
CA TRP A 51 -14.15 19.30 16.63
C TRP A 51 -13.65 17.85 16.72
N TRP A 52 -13.58 17.29 17.92
CA TRP A 52 -13.03 15.95 18.15
C TRP A 52 -13.85 14.81 17.54
N THR A 53 -15.12 15.03 17.20
CA THR A 53 -15.98 14.03 16.55
C THR A 53 -15.54 13.71 15.11
N SER A 54 -14.83 14.64 14.46
CA SER A 54 -14.25 14.44 13.12
C SER A 54 -12.96 13.63 13.11
N ILE A 55 -12.24 13.60 14.24
CA ILE A 55 -10.90 12.99 14.34
C ILE A 55 -10.99 11.47 14.22
N PHE A 56 -11.99 10.85 14.82
CA PHE A 56 -12.14 9.39 14.81
C PHE A 56 -12.38 8.82 13.40
N PRO A 57 -13.40 9.27 12.64
CA PRO A 57 -13.62 8.79 11.28
C PRO A 57 -12.48 9.22 10.32
N GLY A 58 -11.92 10.43 10.49
CA GLY A 58 -10.82 10.91 9.65
C GLY A 58 -9.55 10.07 9.81
N THR A 59 -9.17 9.74 11.04
CA THR A 59 -7.97 8.93 11.32
C THR A 59 -8.15 7.48 10.87
N ALA A 60 -9.37 6.93 11.00
CA ALA A 60 -9.68 5.58 10.52
C ALA A 60 -9.48 5.45 9.00
N ILE A 61 -9.96 6.42 8.21
CA ILE A 61 -9.77 6.44 6.76
C ILE A 61 -8.27 6.52 6.42
N VAL A 62 -7.53 7.42 7.06
CA VAL A 62 -6.08 7.58 6.84
C VAL A 62 -5.33 6.28 7.16
N LEU A 63 -5.65 5.61 8.27
CA LEU A 63 -5.01 4.35 8.66
C LEU A 63 -5.30 3.21 7.69
N VAL A 64 -6.52 3.11 7.16
CA VAL A 64 -6.86 2.10 6.15
C VAL A 64 -6.08 2.33 4.87
N VAL A 65 -6.03 3.57 4.39
CA VAL A 65 -5.30 3.95 3.17
C VAL A 65 -3.80 3.70 3.34
N LEU A 66 -3.23 4.09 4.48
CA LEU A 66 -1.82 3.83 4.80
C LEU A 66 -1.54 2.33 4.92
N GLY A 67 -2.41 1.58 5.60
CA GLY A 67 -2.27 0.14 5.75
C GLY A 67 -2.25 -0.59 4.42
N ILE A 68 -3.16 -0.25 3.51
CA ILE A 68 -3.20 -0.84 2.17
C ILE A 68 -1.99 -0.44 1.34
N THR A 69 -1.58 0.83 1.42
CA THR A 69 -0.38 1.33 0.72
C THR A 69 0.88 0.59 1.19
N LEU A 70 1.07 0.43 2.50
CA LEU A 70 2.22 -0.26 3.09
C LEU A 70 2.21 -1.77 2.80
N VAL A 71 1.03 -2.41 2.84
CA VAL A 71 0.89 -3.83 2.47
C VAL A 71 1.23 -4.01 0.99
N GLY A 72 0.83 -3.08 0.12
CA GLY A 72 1.21 -3.07 -1.29
C GLY A 72 2.72 -2.96 -1.50
N GLU A 73 3.37 -2.06 -0.77
CA GLU A 73 4.84 -1.90 -0.76
C GLU A 73 5.53 -3.20 -0.32
N SER A 74 5.06 -3.80 0.79
CA SER A 74 5.60 -5.05 1.32
C SER A 74 5.44 -6.22 0.35
N LEU A 75 4.26 -6.39 -0.25
CA LEU A 75 4.01 -7.42 -1.26
C LEU A 75 4.86 -7.23 -2.51
N ASN A 76 5.12 -5.97 -2.92
CA ASN A 76 6.01 -5.68 -4.04
C ASN A 76 7.45 -6.06 -3.73
N ASP A 77 7.94 -5.82 -2.52
CA ASP A 77 9.29 -6.18 -2.08
C ASP A 77 9.48 -7.70 -2.01
N LEU A 78 8.46 -8.43 -1.55
CA LEU A 78 8.41 -9.91 -1.59
C LEU A 78 8.35 -10.47 -3.03
N ALA A 79 7.71 -9.74 -3.94
CA ALA A 79 7.56 -10.15 -5.33
C ALA A 79 8.78 -9.81 -6.20
N ASP A 80 9.71 -8.96 -5.74
CA ASP A 80 10.92 -8.58 -6.48
C ASP A 80 12.11 -9.52 -6.12
N PRO A 81 12.42 -10.56 -6.93
CA PRO A 81 13.41 -11.58 -6.57
C PRO A 81 14.86 -11.14 -6.84
N ARG A 82 15.11 -9.83 -6.94
CA ARG A 82 16.38 -9.25 -7.41
C ARG A 82 17.59 -9.51 -6.53
N LEU A 83 17.40 -10.00 -5.30
CA LEU A 83 18.51 -10.46 -4.46
C LEU A 83 19.11 -11.81 -4.91
N ARG A 84 18.42 -12.58 -5.75
CA ARG A 84 18.91 -13.91 -6.18
C ARG A 84 19.93 -13.85 -7.33
N THR A 85 20.03 -12.72 -8.04
CA THR A 85 20.93 -12.59 -9.20
C THR A 85 22.36 -12.24 -8.81
N ARG A 86 22.57 -11.54 -7.68
CA ARG A 86 23.93 -11.13 -7.26
C ARG A 86 24.81 -12.29 -6.79
N HIS A 87 24.20 -13.33 -6.21
CA HIS A 87 24.94 -14.50 -5.72
C HIS A 87 25.49 -15.39 -6.84
N ARG A 88 24.94 -15.29 -8.06
CA ARG A 88 25.35 -16.12 -9.20
C ARG A 88 26.57 -15.56 -9.95
N ALA A 89 26.78 -14.25 -9.90
CA ALA A 89 27.94 -13.59 -10.51
C ALA A 89 29.23 -13.85 -9.71
N LEU A 90 29.13 -13.94 -8.38
CA LEU A 90 30.28 -14.24 -7.50
C LEU A 90 30.75 -15.70 -7.66
N THR A 91 29.83 -16.64 -7.92
CA THR A 91 30.17 -18.05 -8.19
C THR A 91 30.64 -18.31 -9.62
N SER A 92 30.25 -17.50 -10.60
CA SER A 92 30.73 -17.68 -11.98
C SER A 92 32.13 -17.09 -12.20
N GLY A 93 32.49 -16.02 -11.48
CA GLY A 93 33.83 -15.43 -11.56
C GLY A 93 34.91 -16.26 -10.87
N ALA A 94 34.60 -16.87 -9.72
CA ALA A 94 35.56 -17.68 -8.96
C ALA A 94 35.86 -19.05 -9.62
N GLY A 95 34.91 -19.61 -10.38
CA GLY A 95 35.11 -20.87 -11.09
C GLY A 95 35.84 -20.75 -12.43
N GLN A 96 35.95 -19.54 -13.00
CA GLN A 96 36.63 -19.33 -14.28
C GLN A 96 38.16 -19.21 -14.08
N THR A 97 38.60 -18.50 -13.04
CA THR A 97 40.01 -18.31 -12.74
C THR A 97 40.74 -19.62 -12.43
N ASP A 98 40.09 -20.54 -11.71
CA ASP A 98 40.68 -21.85 -11.39
C ASP A 98 40.83 -22.74 -12.64
N VAL A 99 39.94 -22.61 -13.62
CA VAL A 99 40.00 -23.44 -14.85
C VAL A 99 41.07 -22.90 -15.80
N ASP A 100 41.19 -21.58 -15.91
CA ASP A 100 42.20 -20.92 -16.74
C ASP A 100 43.63 -21.21 -16.23
N GLU A 101 43.84 -21.24 -14.90
CA GLU A 101 45.14 -21.60 -14.29
C GLU A 101 45.55 -23.05 -14.51
N LEU A 102 44.59 -23.97 -14.66
CA LEU A 102 44.86 -25.38 -14.94
C LEU A 102 45.19 -25.63 -16.41
N GLU A 103 44.60 -24.88 -17.34
CA GLU A 103 44.94 -24.98 -18.77
C GLU A 103 46.29 -24.32 -19.10
N GLU A 104 46.70 -23.29 -18.37
CA GLU A 104 48.00 -22.63 -18.57
C GLU A 104 49.19 -23.46 -18.04
N ASN A 105 48.96 -24.34 -17.06
CA ASN A 105 49.99 -25.21 -16.46
C ASN A 105 50.08 -26.62 -17.10
N LEU A 106 49.35 -26.88 -18.18
CA LEU A 106 49.39 -28.12 -18.98
C LEU A 106 50.15 -27.91 -20.30
#